data_AF-A0A0G1SD03-F1
#
_entry.id   AF-A0A0G1SD03-F1
#
_cell.length_a   1.000
_cell.length_b   1.000
_cell.length_c   1.000
_cell.angle_alpha   90.00
_cell.angle_beta   90.00
_cell.angle_gamma   90.00
#
_symmetry.space_group_name_H-M   'P 1'
#
loop_
_entity.id
_entity.type
_entity.pdbx_description
1 polymer ?
#
loop_
_entity_poly.entity_id
_entity_poly.type
_entity_poly.pdbx_seq_one_letter_code
_entity_poly.pdbx_strand_id
1 'polypeptide(L)' 'MTQDSLSLMRHSTAHVLAAAVSKLYPHVKLGVGPAVEDGFY' A
#
# COMPACT_ATOMS: atom_id res chain seq x y z
N MET A 1 16.34 9.78 -6.44
CA MET A 1 15.41 8.64 -6.56
C MET A 1 14.68 8.80 -7.89
N THR A 2 14.53 7.74 -8.69
CA THR A 2 13.77 7.81 -9.96
C THR A 2 12.27 7.72 -9.69
N GLN A 3 11.44 8.23 -10.60
CA GLN A 3 9.98 8.18 -10.47
C GLN A 3 9.47 6.73 -10.29
N ASP A 4 10.07 5.79 -11.03
CA ASP A 4 9.75 4.36 -10.91
C ASP A 4 10.12 3.79 -9.54
N SER A 5 11.26 4.20 -8.98
CA SER A 5 11.69 3.76 -7.64
C SER A 5 10.73 4.26 -6.56
N LEU A 6 10.23 5.50 -6.68
CA LEU A 6 9.23 6.05 -5.78
C LEU A 6 7.88 5.33 -5.90
N SER A 7 7.47 5.01 -7.13
CA SER A 7 6.24 4.23 -7.39
C SER A 7 6.29 2.84 -6.74
N LEU A 8 7.42 2.15 -6.88
CA LEU A 8 7.69 0.87 -6.21
C LEU A 8 7.60 0.98 -4.68
N MET A 9 8.23 2.00 -4.08
CA MET A 9 8.14 2.23 -2.64
C MET A 9 6.71 2.48 -2.16
N ARG A 10 5.93 3.27 -2.90
CA ARG A 10 4.52 3.53 -2.58
C ARG A 10 3.69 2.26 -2.64
N HIS A 11 3.91 1.42 -3.64
CA HIS A 11 3.25 0.12 -3.74
C HIS A 11 3.60 -0.80 -2.56
N SER A 12 4.88 -0.88 -2.19
CA SER A 12 5.29 -1.63 -1.00
C SER A 12 4.65 -1.09 0.29
N THR A 13 4.46 0.22 0.38
CA THR A 13 3.82 0.84 1.56
C THR A 13 2.32 0.51 1.64
N ALA A 14 1.62 0.39 0.50
CA ALA A 14 0.25 -0.11 0.46
C ALA A 14 0.14 -1.54 1.03
N HIS A 15 1.11 -2.41 0.73
CA HIS A 15 1.17 -3.76 1.33
C HIS A 15 1.42 -3.73 2.84
N VAL A 16 2.25 -2.80 3.33
CA VAL A 16 2.48 -2.62 4.77
C VAL A 16 1.19 -2.19 5.47
N LEU A 17 0.43 -1.27 4.89
CA LEU A 17 -0.89 -0.90 5.40
C LEU A 17 -1.82 -2.12 5.44
N ALA A 18 -1.96 -2.85 4.33
CA ALA A 18 -2.80 -4.05 4.26
C ALA A 18 -2.42 -5.09 5.33
N ALA A 19 -1.13 -5.32 5.55
CA ALA A 19 -0.64 -6.22 6.60
C ALA A 19 -0.97 -5.72 8.01
N ALA A 20 -0.86 -4.41 8.26
CA ALA A 20 -1.18 -3.82 9.56
C ALA A 20 -2.69 -3.88 9.84
N VAL A 21 -3.54 -3.48 8.87
CA VAL A 21 -5.00 -3.46 9.08
C VAL A 21 -5.54 -4.88 9.28
N SER A 22 -4.99 -5.87 8.59
CA SER A 22 -5.41 -7.28 8.74
C SER A 22 -5.09 -7.85 10.14
N LYS A 23 -4.01 -7.37 10.78
CA LYS A 23 -3.68 -7.74 12.16
C LYS A 23 -4.62 -7.07 13.17
N LEU A 24 -4.93 -5.79 12.96
CA LEU A 24 -5.78 -5.01 13.85
C LEU A 24 -7.26 -5.39 13.72
N TYR A 25 -7.69 -5.75 12.51
CA TYR A 25 -9.07 -6.06 12.17
C TYR A 25 -9.13 -7.38 11.40
N PRO A 26 -9.18 -8.54 12.11
CA PRO A 26 -9.05 -9.87 11.50
C PRO A 26 -10.11 -10.22 10.43
N HIS A 27 -11.22 -9.49 10.39
CA HIS A 27 -12.32 -9.70 9.45
C HIS A 27 -12.38 -8.66 8.33
N VAL A 28 -11.39 -7.76 8.25
CA VAL A 28 -11.29 -6.78 7.18
C VAL A 28 -11.14 -7.48 5.84
N LYS A 29 -11.86 -6.97 4.83
CA LYS A 29 -11.74 -7.46 3.45
C LYS A 29 -10.83 -6.52 2.69
N LEU A 30 -9.74 -7.04 2.15
CA LEU A 30 -8.82 -6.26 1.32
C LEU A 30 -9.37 -6.10 -0.08
N GLY A 31 -9.26 -4.88 -0.62
CA GLY A 31 -9.56 -4.53 -2.00
C GLY A 31 -8.28 -4.34 -2.81
N VAL A 32 -8.26 -3.31 -3.66
CA VAL A 32 -7.09 -2.93 -4.46
C VAL A 32 -6.45 -1.67 -3.86
N GLY A 33 -5.14 -1.72 -3.61
CA GLY A 33 -4.35 -0.60 -3.11
C GLY A 33 -3.25 -0.17 -4.09
N PRO A 34 -3.56 0.73 -5.05
CA PRO A 34 -2.60 1.15 -6.06
C PRO A 34 -1.63 2.22 -5.53
N ALA A 35 -0.41 2.22 -6.08
CA ALA A 35 0.45 3.40 -6.01
C ALA A 35 -0.08 4.49 -6.95
N VAL A 36 -0.04 5.74 -6.52
CA VAL A 36 -0.46 6.93 -7.27
C VAL A 36 0.65 7.99 -7.30
N GLU A 37 0.43 9.07 -8.04
CA GLU A 37 1.42 10.14 -8.27
C GLU A 37 1.99 10.74 -6.98
N ASP A 38 1.18 10.81 -5.90
CA ASP A 38 1.58 11.41 -4.62
C ASP A 38 1.55 10.43 -3.44
N GLY A 39 1.30 9.14 -3.65
CA GLY A 39 1.14 8.21 -2.54
C GLY A 39 0.59 6.84 -2.93
N PHE A 40 -0.30 6.31 -2.10
CA PHE A 40 -1.01 5.05 -2.32
C PHE A 40 -2.36 5.07 -1.60
N TYR A 41 -3.25 4.18 -2.01
CA TYR A 41 -4.51 3.88 -1.30
C TYR A 41 -4.49 2.44 -0.75
#